data_AF-A0A8S3EQG2-F1
#
_entry.id   AF-A0A8S3EQG2-F1
#
_cell.length_a   1.000
_cell.length_b   1.000
_cell.length_c   1.000
_cell.angle_alpha   90.00
_cell.angle_beta   90.00
_cell.angle_gamma   90.00
#
_symmetry.space_group_name_H-M   'P 1'
#
loop_
_entity.id
_entity.type
_entity.pdbx_description
1 polymer ?
#
loop_
_entity_poly.entity_id
_entity_poly.type
_entity_poly.pdbx_seq_one_letter_code
_entity_poly.pdbx_strand_id
1 'polypeptide(L)'
;RHGRSDTSRVDEIISNKKIQTIYDNKVKSIVDDLHNLEHKQQWIADLIKRKFQYYNVGKFGVLQTDSELTIKEKLNLNDSYNRILCSTDHLNKNNAEKFNRLHHDLVEHNRKNPASHLTYADFSYCRFPLKDITILSSQDQPEGQKGSKERGNSSSTCDNINILLLGETGVGKSTFINALANYLIFETLDEAETSQPVVLMPVSFMITTGDHFEEHIVKFGDSDDSSNEDFSHAGQSVTQRCKSYTFQMGDTYQRKLRIIDTPGFGDTRGIEQDDMNMQHILEYINNLTHLNAICFLLKPNSARLHISFQSYLTQLFSLLDPNALNNIIFCFTSARSTFYTPGDTAPLIKTVLSSLSIGNVSFSKKNVFCFDSESFRYLVARQNKIRFDNNEKEEYEMSWKT
;
A
#
# COMPACT_ATOMS: atom_id res chain seq x y z
N ARG A 1 34.85 -20.27 -0.36
CA ARG A 1 34.43 -21.11 0.79
C ARG A 1 33.19 -20.43 1.39
N HIS A 2 32.03 -21.08 1.24
CA HIS A 2 30.74 -20.93 1.95
C HIS A 2 30.25 -19.51 2.32
N GLY A 3 29.24 -19.06 1.58
CA GLY A 3 28.34 -18.00 2.02
C GLY A 3 27.54 -18.44 3.24
N ARG A 4 27.60 -17.63 4.31
CA ARG A 4 26.65 -17.68 5.42
C ARG A 4 25.51 -16.73 5.11
N SER A 5 24.28 -17.22 5.24
CA SER A 5 23.06 -16.45 5.01
C SER A 5 22.77 -15.49 6.16
N ASP A 6 22.37 -14.28 5.81
CA ASP A 6 21.88 -13.24 6.74
C ASP A 6 20.55 -13.59 7.46
N THR A 7 19.94 -14.74 7.16
CA THR A 7 18.80 -15.28 7.92
C THR A 7 19.15 -15.52 9.39
N SER A 8 20.41 -15.90 9.67
CA SER A 8 20.88 -16.22 11.02
C SER A 8 20.71 -15.09 12.03
N ARG A 9 20.77 -13.82 11.58
CA ARG A 9 20.72 -12.64 12.44
C ARG A 9 19.28 -12.24 12.81
N VAL A 10 18.30 -12.60 11.98
CA VAL A 10 16.87 -12.37 12.24
C VAL A 10 16.31 -13.46 13.16
N ASP A 11 16.69 -14.71 12.92
CA ASP A 11 16.28 -15.85 13.76
C ASP A 11 16.78 -15.72 15.21
N GLU A 12 17.97 -15.11 15.40
CA GLU A 12 18.54 -14.82 16.73
C GLU A 12 17.69 -13.83 17.53
N ILE A 13 17.14 -12.79 16.88
CA ILE A 13 16.33 -11.75 17.54
C ILE A 13 14.95 -12.27 17.94
N ILE A 14 14.32 -13.09 17.08
CA ILE A 14 12.98 -13.66 17.29
C ILE A 14 12.98 -14.71 18.42
N SER A 15 14.12 -15.36 18.68
CA SER A 15 14.24 -16.41 19.70
C SER A 15 14.18 -15.93 21.17
N ASN A 16 14.00 -14.63 21.41
CA ASN A 16 13.80 -14.08 22.75
C ASN A 16 12.38 -14.36 23.28
N LYS A 17 12.28 -15.12 24.37
CA LYS A 17 11.02 -15.58 24.98
C LYS A 17 9.97 -14.50 25.26
N LYS A 18 10.37 -13.25 25.59
CA LYS A 18 9.43 -12.15 25.82
C LYS A 18 8.83 -11.64 24.52
N ILE A 19 9.67 -11.50 23.49
CA ILE A 19 9.27 -11.07 22.13
C ILE A 19 8.33 -12.12 21.53
N GLN A 20 8.64 -13.41 21.72
CA GLN A 20 7.83 -14.52 21.24
C GLN A 20 6.40 -14.50 21.78
N THR A 21 6.20 -14.15 23.06
CA THR A 21 4.86 -14.15 23.68
C THR A 21 3.96 -13.03 23.14
N ILE A 22 4.52 -11.85 22.86
CA ILE A 22 3.76 -10.72 22.29
C ILE A 22 3.48 -10.97 20.81
N TYR A 23 4.48 -11.48 20.09
CA TYR A 23 4.35 -11.96 18.72
C TYR A 23 3.20 -12.96 18.60
N ASP A 24 3.17 -14.00 19.44
CA ASP A 24 2.14 -15.04 19.41
C ASP A 24 0.72 -14.49 19.60
N ASN A 25 0.52 -13.51 20.49
CA ASN A 25 -0.81 -12.93 20.76
C ASN A 25 -1.33 -12.05 19.61
N LYS A 26 -0.47 -11.22 19.01
CA LYS A 26 -0.84 -10.41 17.84
C LYS A 26 -1.03 -11.28 16.61
N VAL A 27 -0.16 -12.27 16.41
CA VAL A 27 -0.31 -13.28 15.37
C VAL A 27 -1.63 -13.99 15.52
N LYS A 28 -2.05 -14.39 16.72
CA LYS A 28 -3.35 -15.01 16.95
C LYS A 28 -4.53 -14.14 16.53
N SER A 29 -4.54 -12.85 16.90
CA SER A 29 -5.62 -11.93 16.48
C SER A 29 -5.68 -11.79 14.95
N ILE A 30 -4.53 -11.67 14.29
CA ILE A 30 -4.45 -11.57 12.83
C ILE A 30 -4.86 -12.90 12.18
N VAL A 31 -4.51 -14.03 12.78
CA VAL A 31 -4.93 -15.37 12.33
C VAL A 31 -6.45 -15.50 12.42
N ASP A 32 -7.08 -15.03 13.49
CA ASP A 32 -8.54 -15.04 13.62
C ASP A 32 -9.21 -14.15 12.55
N ASP A 33 -8.65 -12.97 12.28
CA ASP A 33 -9.12 -12.08 11.20
C ASP A 33 -8.92 -12.71 9.81
N LEU A 34 -7.80 -13.38 9.58
CA LEU A 34 -7.53 -14.11 8.34
C LEU A 34 -8.49 -15.29 8.14
N HIS A 35 -8.77 -16.09 9.18
CA HIS A 35 -9.77 -17.14 9.11
C HIS A 35 -11.15 -16.57 8.75
N ASN A 36 -11.53 -15.43 9.34
CA ASN A 36 -12.76 -14.73 8.98
C ASN A 36 -12.77 -14.30 7.50
N LEU A 37 -11.64 -13.80 6.98
CA LEU A 37 -11.49 -13.43 5.57
C LEU A 37 -11.49 -14.64 4.64
N GLU A 38 -10.91 -15.78 5.02
CA GLU A 38 -10.95 -17.03 4.24
C GLU A 38 -12.36 -17.60 4.16
N HIS A 39 -13.07 -17.64 5.30
CA HIS A 39 -14.48 -17.98 5.32
C HIS A 39 -15.29 -17.05 4.41
N LYS A 40 -14.98 -15.74 4.43
CA LYS A 40 -15.60 -14.77 3.54
C LYS A 40 -15.27 -15.03 2.06
N GLN A 41 -14.02 -15.39 1.75
CA GLN A 41 -13.61 -15.72 0.39
C GLN A 41 -14.33 -16.97 -0.13
N GLN A 42 -14.40 -18.04 0.66
CA GLN A 42 -15.14 -19.26 0.34
C GLN A 42 -16.63 -18.95 0.12
N TRP A 43 -17.20 -18.13 0.99
CA TRP A 43 -18.57 -17.65 0.85
C TRP A 43 -18.81 -16.90 -0.47
N ILE A 44 -17.92 -15.98 -0.84
CA ILE A 44 -17.99 -15.24 -2.11
C ILE A 44 -17.83 -16.21 -3.29
N ALA A 45 -16.92 -17.18 -3.21
CA ALA A 45 -16.74 -18.19 -4.25
C ALA A 45 -18.00 -19.04 -4.45
N ASP A 46 -18.69 -19.42 -3.37
CA ASP A 46 -19.96 -20.14 -3.42
C ASP A 46 -21.08 -19.30 -4.03
N LEU A 47 -21.14 -18.00 -3.72
CA LEU A 47 -22.06 -17.05 -4.36
C LEU A 47 -21.80 -16.97 -5.88
N ILE A 48 -20.54 -16.81 -6.29
CA ILE A 48 -20.15 -16.73 -7.70
C ILE A 48 -20.46 -18.04 -8.43
N LYS A 49 -20.21 -19.20 -7.82
CA LYS A 49 -20.58 -20.52 -8.36
C LYS A 49 -22.08 -20.64 -8.63
N ARG A 50 -22.89 -19.89 -7.88
CA ARG A 50 -24.35 -19.79 -8.04
C ARG A 50 -24.79 -18.58 -8.87
N LYS A 51 -23.87 -18.00 -9.64
CA LYS A 51 -24.06 -16.87 -10.57
C LYS A 51 -24.35 -15.52 -9.92
N PHE A 52 -24.09 -15.35 -8.62
CA PHE A 52 -24.14 -14.02 -8.01
C PHE A 52 -22.89 -13.22 -8.35
N GLN A 53 -23.07 -11.94 -8.67
CA GLN A 53 -22.03 -10.94 -8.63
C GLN A 53 -21.91 -10.39 -7.20
N TYR A 54 -20.69 -10.25 -6.70
CA TYR A 54 -20.46 -9.75 -5.34
C TYR A 54 -20.09 -8.27 -5.34
N TYR A 55 -20.80 -7.47 -4.54
CA TYR A 55 -20.57 -6.03 -4.39
C TYR A 55 -20.32 -5.70 -2.92
N ASN A 56 -19.14 -5.16 -2.60
CA ASN A 56 -18.90 -4.52 -1.31
C ASN A 56 -19.48 -3.09 -1.34
N VAL A 57 -20.64 -2.90 -0.72
CA VAL A 57 -21.40 -1.64 -0.75
C VAL A 57 -20.62 -0.47 -0.12
N GLY A 58 -19.74 -0.75 0.83
CA GLY A 58 -18.85 0.25 1.45
C GLY A 58 -17.97 0.99 0.45
N LYS A 59 -17.74 0.43 -0.75
CA LYS A 59 -16.96 1.05 -1.82
C LYS A 59 -17.72 2.13 -2.62
N PHE A 60 -19.05 2.20 -2.50
CA PHE A 60 -19.92 2.97 -3.40
C PHE A 60 -20.55 4.22 -2.76
N GLY A 61 -20.10 4.62 -1.56
CA GLY A 61 -20.56 5.87 -0.93
C GLY A 61 -22.06 5.89 -0.60
N VAL A 62 -22.66 4.73 -0.37
CA VAL A 62 -24.04 4.60 0.10
C VAL A 62 -24.16 5.19 1.50
N LEU A 63 -25.23 5.94 1.76
CA LEU A 63 -25.58 6.55 3.04
C LEU A 63 -26.83 5.89 3.62
N GLN A 64 -27.01 5.96 4.94
CA GLN A 64 -28.16 5.37 5.63
C GLN A 64 -29.51 5.94 5.14
N THR A 65 -29.52 7.20 4.67
CA THR A 65 -30.70 7.91 4.18
C THR A 65 -30.99 7.64 2.69
N ASP A 66 -30.13 6.90 1.99
CA ASP A 66 -30.32 6.62 0.57
C ASP A 66 -31.56 5.72 0.38
N SER A 67 -32.40 6.12 -0.58
CA SER A 67 -33.53 5.29 -1.02
C SER A 67 -33.05 4.04 -1.78
N GLU A 68 -33.90 3.02 -1.93
CA GLU A 68 -33.57 1.84 -2.75
C GLU A 68 -33.14 2.21 -4.18
N LEU A 69 -33.77 3.24 -4.76
CA LEU A 69 -33.43 3.75 -6.09
C LEU A 69 -32.01 4.35 -6.10
N THR A 70 -31.70 5.17 -5.10
CA THR A 70 -30.38 5.80 -4.93
C THR A 70 -29.28 4.75 -4.67
N ILE A 71 -29.59 3.68 -3.94
CA ILE A 71 -28.65 2.56 -3.72
C ILE A 71 -28.36 1.86 -5.04
N LYS A 72 -29.39 1.53 -5.84
CA LYS A 72 -29.21 0.95 -7.17
C LYS A 72 -28.37 1.85 -8.07
N GLU A 73 -28.59 3.17 -8.02
CA GLU A 73 -27.86 4.15 -8.83
C GLU A 73 -26.39 4.17 -8.49
N LYS A 74 -26.06 4.26 -7.19
CA LYS A 74 -24.67 4.25 -6.72
C LYS A 74 -23.94 2.95 -7.01
N LEU A 75 -24.65 1.83 -7.02
CA LEU A 75 -24.09 0.52 -7.37
C LEU A 75 -24.01 0.28 -8.89
N ASN A 76 -24.54 1.19 -9.72
CA ASN A 76 -24.73 1.01 -11.17
C ASN A 76 -25.59 -0.22 -11.53
N LEU A 77 -26.63 -0.49 -10.73
CA LEU A 77 -27.52 -1.66 -10.86
C LEU A 77 -28.99 -1.25 -11.09
N ASN A 78 -29.22 -0.12 -11.76
CA ASN A 78 -30.56 0.43 -12.02
C ASN A 78 -31.39 -0.41 -12.99
N ASP A 79 -30.74 -1.26 -13.76
CA ASP A 79 -31.40 -2.07 -14.77
C ASP A 79 -32.39 -3.07 -14.15
N SER A 80 -33.52 -3.24 -14.83
CA SER A 80 -34.66 -4.06 -14.45
C SER A 80 -34.33 -5.55 -14.24
N TYR A 81 -33.26 -6.03 -14.90
CA TYR A 81 -32.80 -7.41 -14.77
C TYR A 81 -32.03 -7.71 -13.48
N ASN A 82 -31.61 -6.69 -12.73
CA ASN A 82 -30.87 -6.89 -11.49
C ASN A 82 -31.80 -7.33 -10.36
N ARG A 83 -31.37 -8.39 -9.66
CA ARG A 83 -31.97 -8.85 -8.41
C ARG A 83 -30.89 -8.81 -7.34
N ILE A 84 -31.01 -7.85 -6.45
CA ILE A 84 -29.95 -7.52 -5.49
C ILE A 84 -30.35 -8.04 -4.12
N LEU A 85 -29.65 -9.05 -3.62
CA LEU A 85 -29.77 -9.53 -2.24
C LEU A 85 -28.85 -8.70 -1.34
N CYS A 86 -29.45 -7.91 -0.44
CA CYS A 86 -28.74 -7.06 0.51
C CYS A 86 -28.62 -7.76 1.87
N SER A 87 -27.40 -7.89 2.39
CA SER A 87 -27.15 -8.47 3.71
C SER A 87 -25.82 -8.02 4.31
N THR A 88 -25.50 -8.51 5.51
CA THR A 88 -24.20 -8.36 6.20
C THR A 88 -23.74 -9.71 6.75
N ASP A 89 -22.45 -9.83 7.11
CA ASP A 89 -21.89 -11.02 7.73
C ASP A 89 -22.57 -11.34 9.06
N HIS A 90 -22.91 -10.31 9.83
CA HIS A 90 -23.65 -10.46 11.07
C HIS A 90 -25.08 -10.99 10.82
N LEU A 91 -25.80 -10.44 9.84
CA LEU A 91 -27.14 -10.89 9.49
C LEU A 91 -27.14 -12.30 8.91
N ASN A 92 -26.15 -12.66 8.08
CA ASN A 92 -26.02 -14.01 7.54
C ASN A 92 -25.82 -15.05 8.64
N LYS A 93 -25.00 -14.74 9.67
CA LYS A 93 -24.76 -15.62 10.81
C LYS A 93 -26.00 -15.75 11.71
N ASN A 94 -26.66 -14.63 12.03
CA ASN A 94 -27.77 -14.63 13.00
C ASN A 94 -29.14 -14.99 12.40
N ASN A 95 -29.33 -14.81 11.09
CA ASN A 95 -30.59 -15.06 10.38
C ASN A 95 -30.39 -16.02 9.19
N ALA A 96 -29.61 -17.08 9.38
CA ALA A 96 -29.24 -18.03 8.33
C ALA A 96 -30.44 -18.65 7.58
N GLU A 97 -31.53 -18.97 8.29
CA GLU A 97 -32.75 -19.51 7.65
C GLU A 97 -33.38 -18.53 6.66
N LYS A 98 -33.47 -17.24 7.03
CA LYS A 98 -34.01 -16.20 6.16
C LYS A 98 -33.12 -15.98 4.95
N PHE A 99 -31.80 -15.91 5.17
CA PHE A 99 -30.83 -15.80 4.08
C PHE A 99 -30.98 -16.96 3.09
N ASN A 100 -30.96 -18.20 3.58
CA ASN A 100 -31.02 -19.40 2.74
C ASN A 100 -32.31 -19.47 1.91
N ARG A 101 -33.43 -19.06 2.48
CA ARG A 101 -34.72 -18.98 1.78
C ARG A 101 -34.67 -17.98 0.61
N LEU A 102 -34.31 -16.72 0.89
CA LEU A 102 -34.24 -15.66 -0.13
C LEU A 102 -33.21 -15.98 -1.22
N HIS A 103 -32.05 -16.52 -0.82
CA HIS A 103 -31.01 -16.95 -1.74
C HIS A 103 -31.49 -18.12 -2.63
N HIS A 104 -32.20 -19.11 -2.08
CA HIS A 104 -32.78 -20.21 -2.87
C HIS A 104 -33.80 -19.69 -3.89
N ASP A 105 -34.71 -18.81 -3.45
CA ASP A 105 -35.76 -18.23 -4.31
C ASP A 105 -35.15 -17.46 -5.49
N LEU A 106 -34.08 -16.70 -5.26
CA LEU A 106 -33.37 -15.97 -6.32
C LEU A 106 -32.67 -16.89 -7.32
N VAL A 107 -32.05 -17.97 -6.85
CA VAL A 107 -31.40 -18.95 -7.72
C VAL A 107 -32.43 -19.67 -8.60
N GLU A 108 -33.56 -20.08 -8.03
CA GLU A 108 -34.65 -20.71 -8.79
C GLU A 108 -35.30 -19.74 -9.77
N HIS A 109 -35.47 -18.46 -9.38
CA HIS A 109 -35.91 -17.42 -10.30
C HIS A 109 -34.94 -17.24 -11.47
N ASN A 110 -33.63 -17.16 -11.22
CA ASN A 110 -32.62 -17.04 -12.26
C ASN A 110 -32.59 -18.26 -13.20
N ARG A 111 -32.85 -19.45 -12.66
CA ARG A 111 -32.98 -20.67 -13.48
C ARG A 111 -34.13 -20.59 -14.48
N LYS A 112 -35.25 -19.96 -14.08
CA LYS A 112 -36.42 -19.72 -14.95
C LYS A 112 -36.24 -18.50 -15.86
N ASN A 113 -35.44 -17.51 -15.44
CA ASN A 113 -35.20 -16.25 -16.16
C ASN A 113 -33.69 -15.99 -16.34
N PRO A 114 -33.02 -16.64 -17.32
CA PRO A 114 -31.57 -16.58 -17.47
C PRO A 114 -31.01 -15.18 -17.77
N ALA A 115 -31.85 -14.25 -18.24
CA ALA A 115 -31.48 -12.86 -18.48
C ALA A 115 -31.35 -12.02 -17.19
N SER A 116 -31.84 -12.53 -16.05
CA SER A 116 -31.70 -11.85 -14.77
C SER A 116 -30.26 -11.91 -14.25
N HIS A 117 -29.78 -10.82 -13.67
CA HIS A 117 -28.48 -10.73 -13.02
C HIS A 117 -28.69 -10.85 -11.51
N LEU A 118 -28.07 -11.86 -10.89
CA LEU A 118 -28.08 -12.00 -9.45
C LEU A 118 -26.92 -11.21 -8.87
N THR A 119 -27.21 -10.33 -7.91
CA THR A 119 -26.19 -9.55 -7.22
C THR A 119 -26.33 -9.73 -5.72
N TYR A 120 -25.22 -9.96 -5.03
CA TYR A 120 -25.13 -9.92 -3.59
C TYR A 120 -24.46 -8.60 -3.17
N ALA A 121 -25.23 -7.74 -2.52
CA ALA A 121 -24.78 -6.44 -2.02
C ALA A 121 -24.46 -6.58 -0.52
N ASP A 122 -23.17 -6.54 -0.22
CA ASP A 122 -22.63 -6.67 1.13
C ASP A 122 -22.49 -5.33 1.85
N PHE A 123 -23.30 -5.14 2.89
CA PHE A 123 -23.30 -3.95 3.74
C PHE A 123 -22.38 -4.09 4.97
N SER A 124 -21.64 -5.20 5.12
CA SER A 124 -20.80 -5.47 6.30
C SER A 124 -19.76 -4.39 6.60
N TYR A 125 -19.36 -3.64 5.56
CA TYR A 125 -18.33 -2.59 5.64
C TYR A 125 -18.92 -1.17 5.59
N CYS A 126 -20.24 -1.02 5.66
CA CYS A 126 -20.91 0.28 5.72
C CYS A 126 -20.82 0.88 7.14
N ARG A 127 -20.75 2.22 7.22
CA ARG A 127 -20.69 2.95 8.51
C ARG A 127 -22.01 2.96 9.30
N PHE A 128 -23.04 2.30 8.79
CA PHE A 128 -24.37 2.22 9.39
C PHE A 128 -24.87 0.78 9.31
N PRO A 129 -25.69 0.34 10.29
CA PRO A 129 -26.21 -1.01 10.30
C PRO A 129 -27.34 -1.18 9.28
N LEU A 130 -27.25 -2.22 8.45
CA LEU A 130 -28.41 -2.74 7.73
C LEU A 130 -29.31 -3.48 8.73
N LYS A 131 -30.59 -3.12 8.79
CA LYS A 131 -31.51 -3.64 9.81
C LYS A 131 -31.96 -5.08 9.54
N ASP A 132 -32.04 -5.49 8.27
CA ASP A 132 -32.59 -6.78 7.87
C ASP A 132 -32.07 -7.21 6.49
N ILE A 133 -32.18 -8.50 6.19
CA ILE A 133 -31.88 -9.07 4.87
C ILE A 133 -33.04 -8.75 3.92
N THR A 134 -32.76 -8.08 2.80
CA THR A 134 -33.77 -7.59 1.85
C THR A 134 -33.38 -7.88 0.39
N ILE A 135 -34.36 -7.85 -0.51
CA ILE A 135 -34.13 -7.95 -1.95
C ILE A 135 -34.57 -6.64 -2.60
N LEU A 136 -33.68 -6.03 -3.38
CA LEU A 136 -34.02 -4.88 -4.23
C LEU A 136 -34.25 -5.40 -5.65
N SER A 137 -35.49 -5.32 -6.14
CA SER A 137 -35.88 -5.61 -7.52
C SER A 137 -36.58 -4.41 -8.13
N SER A 138 -36.43 -4.21 -9.44
CA SER A 138 -37.24 -3.25 -10.19
C SER A 138 -38.39 -4.02 -10.85
N GLN A 139 -39.59 -3.44 -10.92
CA GLN A 139 -40.76 -4.07 -11.54
C GLN A 139 -40.46 -4.43 -13.01
N ASP A 140 -40.86 -5.63 -13.44
CA ASP A 140 -40.47 -6.27 -14.71
C ASP A 140 -40.98 -5.53 -15.96
N GLN A 141 -40.10 -5.29 -16.95
CA GLN A 141 -40.43 -5.16 -18.38
C GLN A 141 -39.30 -5.71 -19.28
N PRO A 142 -39.59 -6.22 -20.51
CA PRO A 142 -38.73 -7.18 -21.20
C PRO A 142 -37.83 -6.65 -22.35
N GLU A 143 -36.74 -7.42 -22.52
CA GLU A 143 -35.77 -7.71 -23.59
C GLU A 143 -34.85 -6.65 -24.27
N GLY A 144 -33.54 -6.98 -24.30
CA GLY A 144 -32.51 -6.41 -25.21
C GLY A 144 -31.06 -6.95 -25.03
N GLN A 145 -30.58 -7.76 -25.98
CA GLN A 145 -29.24 -8.41 -26.17
C GLN A 145 -28.02 -7.45 -26.15
N LYS A 146 -26.71 -7.77 -25.96
CA LYS A 146 -25.76 -8.91 -26.21
C LYS A 146 -24.42 -8.53 -25.49
N GLY A 147 -23.62 -9.42 -24.90
CA GLY A 147 -22.51 -10.10 -25.58
C GLY A 147 -21.27 -10.27 -24.67
N SER A 148 -20.64 -11.44 -24.72
CA SER A 148 -19.63 -12.01 -23.80
C SER A 148 -18.22 -12.12 -24.39
N LYS A 149 -17.17 -12.19 -23.55
CA LYS A 149 -16.12 -13.24 -23.59
C LYS A 149 -15.13 -13.19 -22.39
N GLU A 150 -15.01 -14.32 -21.70
CA GLU A 150 -13.94 -14.72 -20.75
C GLU A 150 -12.62 -15.04 -21.49
N ARG A 151 -11.43 -15.35 -20.93
CA ARG A 151 -10.92 -16.19 -19.80
C ARG A 151 -9.39 -15.93 -19.78
N GLY A 152 -8.57 -15.98 -18.73
CA GLY A 152 -8.44 -16.87 -17.57
C GLY A 152 -7.03 -17.49 -17.57
N ASN A 153 -6.32 -17.56 -16.42
CA ASN A 153 -5.49 -18.72 -16.04
C ASN A 153 -4.94 -18.63 -14.61
N SER A 154 -4.89 -19.81 -13.98
CA SER A 154 -4.51 -20.14 -12.62
C SER A 154 -3.04 -20.56 -12.50
N SER A 155 -2.36 -20.21 -11.39
CA SER A 155 -1.29 -21.03 -10.82
C SER A 155 -1.10 -20.72 -9.33
N SER A 156 -0.97 -21.76 -8.52
CA SER A 156 -0.58 -21.71 -7.11
C SER A 156 0.81 -21.09 -6.95
N THR A 157 0.93 -19.96 -6.25
CA THR A 157 2.23 -19.35 -5.95
C THR A 157 2.19 -18.60 -4.61
N CYS A 158 3.27 -18.70 -3.85
CA CYS A 158 3.69 -17.69 -2.87
C CYS A 158 3.48 -16.29 -3.47
N ASP A 159 2.41 -15.60 -3.08
CA ASP A 159 2.07 -14.28 -3.61
C ASP A 159 3.03 -13.24 -3.02
N ASN A 160 4.02 -12.83 -3.81
CA ASN A 160 4.90 -11.73 -3.47
C ASN A 160 4.14 -10.42 -3.71
N ILE A 161 3.97 -9.57 -2.70
CA ILE A 161 3.45 -8.22 -2.89
C ILE A 161 4.61 -7.35 -3.35
N ASN A 162 4.64 -6.97 -4.63
CA ASN A 162 5.69 -6.15 -5.22
C ASN A 162 5.29 -4.67 -5.20
N ILE A 163 6.06 -3.86 -4.46
CA ILE A 163 5.88 -2.41 -4.35
C ILE A 163 7.11 -1.73 -4.95
N LEU A 164 6.92 -0.88 -5.95
CA LEU A 164 7.96 -0.05 -6.56
C LEU A 164 8.00 1.31 -5.88
N LEU A 165 9.18 1.74 -5.40
CA LEU A 165 9.37 3.09 -4.87
C LEU A 165 9.98 3.99 -5.94
N LEU A 166 9.31 5.09 -6.28
CA LEU A 166 9.81 6.12 -7.19
C LEU A 166 9.84 7.46 -6.49
N GLY A 167 10.72 8.37 -6.90
CA GLY A 167 10.82 9.70 -6.28
C GLY A 167 12.15 10.35 -6.54
N GLU A 168 12.21 11.67 -6.36
CA GLU A 168 13.43 12.47 -6.57
C GLU A 168 14.60 11.94 -5.72
N THR A 169 15.81 12.24 -6.19
CA THR A 169 17.02 12.05 -5.40
C THR A 169 16.90 12.78 -4.05
N GLY A 170 17.22 12.08 -2.96
CA GLY A 170 17.16 12.65 -1.61
C GLY A 170 15.75 12.81 -1.01
N VAL A 171 14.71 12.22 -1.62
CA VAL A 171 13.36 12.20 -1.05
C VAL A 171 13.21 11.24 0.14
N GLY A 172 14.11 10.26 0.28
CA GLY A 172 14.13 9.34 1.44
C GLY A 172 13.63 7.92 1.17
N LYS A 173 13.67 7.42 -0.08
CA LYS A 173 13.28 6.05 -0.44
C LYS A 173 13.99 4.97 0.39
N SER A 174 15.32 5.01 0.39
CA SER A 174 16.14 4.05 1.14
C SER A 174 16.02 4.21 2.65
N THR A 175 15.89 5.46 3.13
CA THR A 175 15.61 5.75 4.55
C THR A 175 14.29 5.15 5.01
N PHE A 176 13.24 5.24 4.17
CA PHE A 176 11.94 4.62 4.45
C PHE A 176 12.04 3.10 4.57
N ILE A 177 12.82 2.44 3.71
CA ILE A 177 13.02 0.98 3.77
C ILE A 177 13.71 0.57 5.08
N ASN A 178 14.76 1.28 5.48
CA ASN A 178 15.43 1.04 6.75
C ASN A 178 14.52 1.32 7.95
N ALA A 179 13.74 2.41 7.92
CA ALA A 179 12.78 2.72 8.98
C ALA A 179 11.72 1.63 9.12
N LEU A 180 11.13 1.19 7.99
CA LEU A 180 10.17 0.09 7.96
C LEU A 180 10.74 -1.19 8.59
N ALA A 181 11.99 -1.53 8.30
CA ALA A 181 12.64 -2.69 8.91
C ALA A 181 12.68 -2.60 10.45
N ASN A 182 12.97 -1.41 10.99
CA ASN A 182 12.98 -1.21 12.44
C ASN A 182 11.56 -1.26 13.03
N TYR A 183 10.57 -0.66 12.36
CA TYR A 183 9.18 -0.66 12.82
C TYR A 183 8.55 -2.06 12.80
N LEU A 184 9.03 -2.95 11.93
CA LEU A 184 8.60 -4.35 11.89
C LEU A 184 9.26 -5.22 12.98
N ILE A 185 10.42 -4.79 13.49
CA ILE A 185 11.23 -5.56 14.45
C ILE A 185 10.96 -5.13 15.90
N PHE A 186 10.83 -3.82 16.13
CA PHE A 186 10.68 -3.26 17.47
C PHE A 186 9.27 -2.68 17.65
N GLU A 187 8.66 -2.92 18.82
CA GLU A 187 7.32 -2.42 19.12
C GLU A 187 7.34 -0.93 19.50
N THR A 188 8.38 -0.50 20.21
CA THR A 188 8.52 0.88 20.70
C THR A 188 9.89 1.46 20.35
N LEU A 189 9.96 2.79 20.31
CA LEU A 189 11.22 3.49 20.14
C LEU A 189 12.21 3.15 21.27
N ASP A 190 11.74 3.05 22.52
CA ASP A 190 12.58 2.68 23.66
C ASP A 190 13.22 1.30 23.50
N GLU A 191 12.47 0.31 22.97
CA GLU A 191 13.02 -1.01 22.68
C GLU A 191 14.11 -0.93 21.61
N ALA A 192 13.83 -0.21 20.52
CA ALA A 192 14.78 0.00 19.43
C ALA A 192 16.04 0.74 19.90
N GLU A 193 15.92 1.71 20.81
CA GLU A 193 17.03 2.46 21.41
C GLU A 193 17.98 1.58 22.22
N THR A 194 17.43 0.60 22.94
CA THR A 194 18.25 -0.35 23.72
C THR A 194 18.96 -1.39 22.86
N SER A 195 18.56 -1.48 21.58
CA SER A 195 19.09 -2.42 20.59
C SER A 195 19.98 -1.69 19.57
N GLN A 196 20.68 -2.45 18.71
CA GLN A 196 21.31 -1.84 17.53
C GLN A 196 20.26 -1.59 16.45
N PRO A 197 20.24 -0.40 15.81
CA PRO A 197 19.34 -0.12 14.71
C PRO A 197 19.56 -1.11 13.56
N VAL A 198 18.46 -1.62 13.00
CA VAL A 198 18.52 -2.50 11.84
C VAL A 198 18.73 -1.66 10.58
N VAL A 199 19.81 -1.94 9.85
CA VAL A 199 20.16 -1.19 8.64
C VAL A 199 20.41 -2.18 7.51
N LEU A 200 19.49 -2.19 6.54
CA LEU A 200 19.47 -3.06 5.36
C LEU A 200 20.36 -2.53 4.23
N MET A 201 20.55 -1.22 4.18
CA MET A 201 21.51 -0.54 3.32
C MET A 201 22.16 0.62 4.08
N PRO A 202 23.43 0.95 3.80
CA PRO A 202 24.11 2.07 4.46
C PRO A 202 23.31 3.36 4.35
N VAL A 203 23.44 4.21 5.36
CA VAL A 203 22.79 5.52 5.40
C VAL A 203 23.80 6.60 5.73
N SER A 204 23.67 7.74 5.07
CA SER A 204 24.41 8.96 5.39
C SER A 204 23.49 10.16 5.29
N PHE A 205 23.48 11.00 6.32
CA PHE A 205 22.73 12.26 6.30
C PHE A 205 23.38 13.30 7.23
N MET A 206 23.10 14.56 6.96
CA MET A 206 23.48 15.66 7.83
C MET A 206 22.39 15.91 8.88
N ILE A 207 22.80 16.21 10.10
CA ILE A 207 21.96 16.75 11.17
C ILE A 207 22.69 17.94 11.78
N THR A 208 21.94 18.98 12.14
CA THR A 208 22.46 20.15 12.85
C THR A 208 21.99 20.13 14.30
N THR A 209 22.87 20.52 15.23
CA THR A 209 22.55 20.56 16.67
C THR A 209 22.94 21.90 17.30
N GLY A 210 22.22 22.28 18.35
CA GLY A 210 22.51 23.46 19.16
C GLY A 210 22.27 24.79 18.44
N ASP A 211 22.38 25.88 19.21
CA ASP A 211 22.08 27.25 18.74
C ASP A 211 23.08 27.77 17.68
N HIS A 212 24.21 27.09 17.53
CA HIS A 212 25.26 27.45 16.57
C HIS A 212 25.24 26.59 15.31
N PHE A 213 24.20 25.77 15.11
CA PHE A 213 24.02 24.92 13.93
C PHE A 213 25.21 24.01 13.67
N GLU A 214 25.70 23.34 14.72
CA GLU A 214 26.83 22.41 14.60
C GLU A 214 26.46 21.28 13.62
N GLU A 215 27.22 21.13 12.55
CA GLU A 215 26.94 20.14 11.50
C GLU A 215 27.56 18.79 11.85
N HIS A 216 26.73 17.74 11.83
CA HIS A 216 27.15 16.37 12.01
C HIS A 216 26.79 15.53 10.79
N ILE A 217 27.79 14.91 10.17
CA ILE A 217 27.56 13.91 9.13
C ILE A 217 27.40 12.56 9.82
N VAL A 218 26.15 12.10 9.90
CA VAL A 218 25.79 10.79 10.45
C VAL A 218 26.01 9.75 9.37
N LYS A 219 26.78 8.69 9.68
CA LYS A 219 26.97 7.53 8.82
C LYS A 219 26.71 6.24 9.59
N PHE A 220 26.09 5.25 8.96
CA PHE A 220 25.85 3.96 9.58
C PHE A 220 25.64 2.85 8.55
N GLY A 221 26.12 1.64 8.86
CA GLY A 221 26.16 0.49 7.95
C GLY A 221 27.47 0.40 7.17
N ASP A 222 27.78 -0.79 6.65
CA ASP A 222 29.02 -1.07 5.93
C ASP A 222 28.93 -0.55 4.48
N SER A 223 29.66 0.53 4.18
CA SER A 223 29.78 1.09 2.84
C SER A 223 31.15 0.74 2.25
N ASP A 224 31.22 -0.38 1.54
CA ASP A 224 32.42 -0.80 0.78
C ASP A 224 32.32 -0.32 -0.68
N ASP A 225 33.42 -0.42 -1.45
CA ASP A 225 33.47 -0.02 -2.87
C ASP A 225 32.47 -0.79 -3.77
N SER A 226 31.93 -1.92 -3.29
CA SER A 226 30.87 -2.67 -3.96
C SER A 226 29.44 -2.28 -3.53
N SER A 227 29.29 -1.25 -2.69
CA SER A 227 27.99 -0.81 -2.21
C SER A 227 27.15 -0.20 -3.34
N ASN A 228 25.84 -0.44 -3.28
CA ASN A 228 24.88 0.13 -4.24
C ASN A 228 24.52 1.59 -3.92
N GLU A 229 24.98 2.12 -2.78
CA GLU A 229 24.69 3.46 -2.28
C GLU A 229 25.94 4.33 -2.40
N ASP A 230 25.86 5.38 -3.22
CA ASP A 230 26.94 6.36 -3.39
C ASP A 230 26.57 7.69 -2.73
N PHE A 231 27.29 8.03 -1.66
CA PHE A 231 27.12 9.27 -0.91
C PHE A 231 28.17 10.33 -1.25
N SER A 232 29.04 10.08 -2.23
CA SER A 232 30.19 10.95 -2.52
C SER A 232 29.83 12.24 -3.26
N HIS A 233 28.69 12.27 -3.96
CA HIS A 233 28.29 13.40 -4.80
C HIS A 233 26.90 13.93 -4.42
N ALA A 234 26.85 15.13 -3.83
CA ALA A 234 25.59 15.78 -3.48
C ALA A 234 24.71 16.02 -4.73
N GLY A 235 23.43 15.66 -4.62
CA GLY A 235 22.45 15.82 -5.68
C GLY A 235 22.45 14.72 -6.75
N GLN A 236 23.41 13.79 -6.75
CA GLN A 236 23.32 12.57 -7.55
C GLN A 236 22.44 11.55 -6.83
N SER A 237 21.78 10.68 -7.59
CA SER A 237 21.05 9.53 -7.02
C SER A 237 22.00 8.75 -6.12
N VAL A 238 21.58 8.47 -4.88
CA VAL A 238 22.39 7.68 -3.94
C VAL A 238 22.33 6.21 -4.33
N THR A 239 21.13 5.68 -4.53
CA THR A 239 20.92 4.33 -5.05
C THR A 239 21.33 4.28 -6.52
N GLN A 240 22.31 3.43 -6.87
CA GLN A 240 22.82 3.34 -8.25
C GLN A 240 22.04 2.35 -9.12
N ARG A 241 21.50 1.27 -8.54
CA ARG A 241 20.70 0.26 -9.26
C ARG A 241 19.49 -0.17 -8.44
N CYS A 242 18.46 -0.64 -9.14
CA CYS A 242 17.26 -1.18 -8.49
C CYS A 242 17.61 -2.39 -7.61
N LYS A 243 17.05 -2.43 -6.40
CA LYS A 243 17.28 -3.52 -5.45
C LYS A 243 16.01 -3.87 -4.70
N SER A 244 15.76 -5.17 -4.54
CA SER A 244 14.60 -5.68 -3.80
C SER A 244 14.95 -6.02 -2.36
N TYR A 245 14.11 -5.57 -1.44
CA TYR A 245 14.12 -5.92 -0.02
C TYR A 245 12.87 -6.72 0.27
N THR A 246 13.05 -7.95 0.78
CA THR A 246 11.95 -8.89 0.97
C THR A 246 11.70 -9.13 2.45
N PHE A 247 10.49 -8.81 2.90
CA PHE A 247 10.02 -8.99 4.26
C PHE A 247 9.03 -10.16 4.28
N GLN A 248 9.26 -11.14 5.15
CA GLN A 248 8.33 -12.26 5.33
C GLN A 248 7.11 -11.80 6.11
N MET A 249 5.92 -12.11 5.59
CA MET A 249 4.66 -11.75 6.21
C MET A 249 3.97 -13.01 6.75
N GLY A 250 4.17 -13.27 8.05
CA GLY A 250 3.55 -14.36 8.82
C GLY A 250 4.18 -15.75 8.64
N ASP A 251 3.88 -16.66 9.57
CA ASP A 251 4.49 -18.01 9.65
C ASP A 251 3.84 -19.07 8.73
N THR A 252 2.56 -18.90 8.36
CA THR A 252 1.76 -19.98 7.74
C THR A 252 1.57 -19.89 6.23
N TYR A 253 1.56 -18.67 5.64
CA TYR A 253 1.19 -18.47 4.23
C TYR A 253 2.35 -18.09 3.30
N GLN A 254 3.59 -18.03 3.82
CA GLN A 254 4.79 -17.71 3.04
C GLN A 254 4.64 -16.49 2.09
N ARG A 255 3.79 -15.50 2.41
CA ARG A 255 3.68 -14.29 1.59
C ARG A 255 4.84 -13.36 1.89
N LYS A 256 5.34 -12.71 0.86
CA LYS A 256 6.55 -11.90 0.93
C LYS A 256 6.23 -10.50 0.43
N LEU A 257 6.45 -9.50 1.26
CA LEU A 257 6.43 -8.11 0.81
C LEU A 257 7.79 -7.81 0.18
N ARG A 258 7.81 -7.49 -1.11
CA ARG A 258 9.00 -7.06 -1.84
C ARG A 258 8.89 -5.56 -2.09
N ILE A 259 9.78 -4.80 -1.45
CA ILE A 259 9.95 -3.38 -1.74
C ILE A 259 11.13 -3.21 -2.68
N ILE A 260 10.88 -2.57 -3.81
CA ILE A 260 11.88 -2.33 -4.86
C ILE A 260 12.33 -0.88 -4.70
N ASP A 261 13.54 -0.71 -4.18
CA ASP A 261 14.23 0.58 -4.15
C ASP A 261 14.79 0.88 -5.53
N THR A 262 14.73 2.14 -5.95
CA THR A 262 15.18 2.58 -7.27
C THR A 262 16.12 3.77 -7.18
N PRO A 263 16.95 4.01 -8.21
CA PRO A 263 17.58 5.31 -8.39
C PRO A 263 16.53 6.43 -8.37
N GLY A 264 16.92 7.59 -7.81
CA GLY A 264 16.13 8.81 -7.91
C GLY A 264 16.25 9.46 -9.28
N PHE A 265 15.23 10.23 -9.65
CA PHE A 265 15.30 11.14 -10.80
C PHE A 265 15.64 12.56 -10.34
N GLY A 266 15.97 13.44 -11.29
CA GLY A 266 16.53 14.75 -11.00
C GLY A 266 18.01 14.67 -10.64
N ASP A 267 18.74 13.72 -11.24
CA ASP A 267 20.16 13.54 -11.02
C ASP A 267 20.97 14.73 -11.56
N THR A 268 21.93 15.24 -10.79
CA THR A 268 22.79 16.36 -11.22
C THR A 268 23.72 16.01 -12.39
N ARG A 269 23.86 14.72 -12.75
CA ARG A 269 24.51 14.26 -13.98
C ARG A 269 23.68 14.54 -15.24
N GLY A 270 22.41 14.91 -15.09
CA GLY A 270 21.54 15.38 -16.17
C GLY A 270 20.55 14.33 -16.68
N ILE A 271 19.77 14.75 -17.70
CA ILE A 271 18.63 13.98 -18.23
C ILE A 271 19.05 12.62 -18.80
N GLU A 272 20.23 12.53 -19.43
CA GLU A 272 20.74 11.26 -19.97
C GLU A 272 20.90 10.19 -18.87
N GLN A 273 21.34 10.61 -17.67
CA GLN A 273 21.43 9.70 -16.52
C GLN A 273 20.05 9.29 -16.01
N ASP A 274 19.10 10.22 -15.98
CA ASP A 274 17.70 9.93 -15.60
C ASP A 274 17.05 8.94 -16.59
N ASP A 275 17.32 9.07 -17.89
CA ASP A 275 16.86 8.14 -18.93
C ASP A 275 17.45 6.74 -18.72
N MET A 276 18.76 6.63 -18.44
CA MET A 276 19.41 5.37 -18.10
C MET A 276 18.80 4.75 -16.83
N ASN A 277 18.56 5.57 -15.81
CA ASN A 277 17.93 5.12 -14.57
C ASN A 277 16.51 4.59 -14.83
N MET A 278 15.72 5.26 -15.67
CA MET A 278 14.39 4.82 -16.04
C MET A 278 14.42 3.50 -16.82
N GLN A 279 15.33 3.35 -17.78
CA GLN A 279 15.50 2.09 -18.51
C GLN A 279 15.83 0.93 -17.56
N HIS A 280 16.77 1.13 -16.63
CA HIS A 280 17.10 0.13 -15.62
C HIS A 280 15.90 -0.22 -14.72
N ILE A 281 15.06 0.75 -14.35
CA ILE A 281 13.84 0.51 -13.58
C ILE A 281 12.87 -0.38 -14.37
N LEU A 282 12.65 -0.06 -15.65
CA LEU A 282 11.73 -0.80 -16.52
C LEU A 282 12.23 -2.24 -16.77
N GLU A 283 13.51 -2.40 -17.05
CA GLU A 283 14.14 -3.73 -17.16
C GLU A 283 13.97 -4.54 -15.88
N TYR A 284 14.13 -3.91 -14.72
CA TYR A 284 13.96 -4.58 -13.43
C TYR A 284 12.52 -5.08 -13.23
N ILE A 285 11.52 -4.21 -13.46
CA ILE A 285 10.11 -4.58 -13.24
C ILE A 285 9.58 -5.55 -14.30
N ASN A 286 10.14 -5.54 -15.51
CA ASN A 286 9.79 -6.51 -16.57
C ASN A 286 10.17 -7.95 -16.20
N ASN A 287 11.09 -8.14 -15.26
CA ASN A 287 11.45 -9.45 -14.72
C ASN A 287 10.50 -9.92 -13.59
N LEU A 288 9.48 -9.13 -13.24
CA LEU A 288 8.49 -9.46 -12.22
C LEU A 288 7.20 -9.97 -12.88
N THR A 289 6.55 -10.93 -12.23
CA THR A 289 5.27 -11.50 -12.73
C THR A 289 4.12 -10.50 -12.65
N HIS A 290 4.17 -9.58 -11.70
CA HIS A 290 3.14 -8.56 -11.47
C HIS A 290 3.70 -7.45 -10.57
N LEU A 291 3.06 -6.28 -10.62
CA LEU A 291 3.36 -5.14 -9.74
C LEU A 291 2.07 -4.72 -9.03
N ASN A 292 2.09 -4.69 -7.70
CA ASN A 292 0.90 -4.43 -6.89
C ASN A 292 0.71 -2.94 -6.62
N ALA A 293 1.80 -2.19 -6.43
CA ALA A 293 1.76 -0.76 -6.16
C ALA A 293 2.98 -0.02 -6.73
N ILE A 294 2.74 1.21 -7.17
CA ILE A 294 3.78 2.18 -7.54
C ILE A 294 3.66 3.36 -6.57
N CYS A 295 4.61 3.47 -5.66
CA CYS A 295 4.64 4.52 -4.64
C CYS A 295 5.55 5.66 -5.09
N PHE A 296 4.95 6.82 -5.37
CA PHE A 296 5.68 8.07 -5.58
C PHE A 296 5.93 8.77 -4.25
N LEU A 297 7.20 8.77 -3.84
CA LEU A 297 7.66 9.49 -2.67
C LEU A 297 7.93 10.96 -3.02
N LEU A 298 7.40 11.86 -2.20
CA LEU A 298 7.40 13.31 -2.37
C LEU A 298 7.65 14.00 -1.03
N LYS A 299 8.24 15.20 -1.03
CA LYS A 299 8.20 16.08 0.15
C LYS A 299 6.89 16.88 0.14
N PRO A 300 6.25 17.16 1.29
CA PRO A 300 4.98 17.88 1.33
C PRO A 300 5.12 19.41 1.15
N ASN A 301 6.30 19.96 1.42
CA ASN A 301 6.56 21.41 1.43
C ASN A 301 7.29 21.93 0.18
N SER A 302 7.14 21.27 -0.97
CA SER A 302 7.66 21.78 -2.23
C SER A 302 6.78 22.93 -2.74
N ALA A 303 7.35 24.14 -2.79
CA ALA A 303 6.66 25.32 -3.35
C ALA A 303 6.51 25.27 -4.89
N ARG A 304 7.31 24.43 -5.55
CA ARG A 304 7.29 24.19 -7.00
C ARG A 304 7.65 22.74 -7.28
N LEU A 305 7.02 22.14 -8.28
CA LEU A 305 7.50 20.88 -8.84
C LEU A 305 8.57 21.20 -9.87
N HIS A 306 9.68 20.46 -9.82
CA HIS A 306 10.74 20.62 -10.79
C HIS A 306 10.26 20.21 -12.18
N ILE A 307 10.73 20.86 -13.25
CA ILE A 307 10.30 20.53 -14.63
C ILE A 307 10.59 19.05 -14.96
N SER A 308 11.68 18.52 -14.42
CA SER A 308 12.05 17.10 -14.53
C SER A 308 10.96 16.17 -13.98
N PHE A 309 10.21 16.55 -12.95
CA PHE A 309 9.13 15.74 -12.38
C PHE A 309 8.01 15.47 -13.39
N GLN A 310 7.56 16.50 -14.11
CA GLN A 310 6.50 16.35 -15.11
C GLN A 310 6.97 15.53 -16.31
N SER A 311 8.20 15.74 -16.77
CA SER A 311 8.81 14.94 -17.83
C SER A 311 8.91 13.47 -17.43
N TYR A 312 9.39 13.20 -16.21
CA TYR A 312 9.52 11.86 -15.65
C TYR A 312 8.17 11.15 -15.55
N LEU A 313 7.12 11.81 -15.03
CA LEU A 313 5.77 11.23 -14.98
C LEU A 313 5.22 10.95 -16.37
N THR A 314 5.40 11.87 -17.31
CA THR A 314 4.93 11.69 -18.70
C THR A 314 5.56 10.45 -19.32
N GLN A 315 6.89 10.34 -19.24
CA GLN A 315 7.65 9.24 -19.78
C GLN A 315 7.27 7.91 -19.10
N LEU A 316 7.25 7.86 -17.77
CA LEU A 316 6.87 6.66 -17.04
C LEU A 316 5.45 6.20 -17.40
N PHE A 317 4.47 7.11 -17.35
CA PHE A 317 3.09 6.74 -17.63
C PHE A 317 2.85 6.32 -19.08
N SER A 318 3.63 6.84 -20.03
CA SER A 318 3.61 6.35 -21.42
C SER A 318 4.13 4.91 -21.58
N LEU A 319 4.91 4.43 -20.62
CA LEU A 319 5.56 3.11 -20.65
C LEU A 319 4.84 2.07 -19.80
N LEU A 320 3.91 2.51 -18.93
CA LEU A 320 3.10 1.64 -18.09
C LEU A 320 1.76 1.29 -18.75
N ASP A 321 1.26 0.08 -18.47
CA ASP A 321 -0.10 -0.30 -18.87
C ASP A 321 -1.15 0.62 -18.19
N PRO A 322 -2.23 1.02 -18.87
CA PRO A 322 -3.25 1.88 -18.30
C PRO A 322 -3.86 1.37 -16.98
N ASN A 323 -3.89 0.06 -16.75
CA ASN A 323 -4.37 -0.52 -15.50
C ASN A 323 -3.38 -0.33 -14.35
N ALA A 324 -2.07 -0.25 -14.62
CA ALA A 324 -1.05 0.02 -13.60
C ALA A 324 -1.22 1.40 -12.96
N LEU A 325 -1.86 2.33 -13.67
CA LEU A 325 -2.18 3.67 -13.16
C LEU A 325 -3.14 3.65 -11.96
N ASN A 326 -3.99 2.62 -11.86
CA ASN A 326 -4.90 2.44 -10.73
C ASN A 326 -4.16 2.04 -9.44
N ASN A 327 -2.90 1.61 -9.56
CA ASN A 327 -2.06 1.15 -8.46
C ASN A 327 -1.06 2.22 -7.98
N ILE A 328 -1.26 3.48 -8.40
CA ILE A 328 -0.42 4.61 -8.01
C ILE A 328 -0.80 5.11 -6.61
N ILE A 329 0.21 5.23 -5.77
CA ILE A 329 0.14 5.74 -4.41
C ILE A 329 1.10 6.92 -4.27
N PHE A 330 0.65 7.99 -3.63
CA PHE A 330 1.49 9.14 -3.28
C PHE A 330 1.87 9.06 -1.81
N CYS A 331 3.17 9.11 -1.54
CA CYS A 331 3.75 9.00 -0.22
C CYS A 331 4.49 10.29 0.10
N PHE A 332 4.02 11.04 1.09
CA PHE A 332 4.67 12.26 1.53
C PHE A 332 5.64 11.95 2.67
N THR A 333 6.93 12.01 2.37
CA THR A 333 8.04 11.83 3.31
C THR A 333 8.30 13.11 4.08
N SER A 334 8.87 13.02 5.29
CA SER A 334 9.16 14.19 6.13
C SER A 334 7.90 15.02 6.42
N ALA A 335 6.76 14.34 6.61
CA ALA A 335 5.46 14.99 6.77
C ALA A 335 5.20 15.60 8.15
N ARG A 336 6.15 15.48 9.09
CA ARG A 336 6.07 16.12 10.41
C ARG A 336 5.80 17.63 10.31
N SER A 337 6.52 18.34 9.43
CA SER A 337 6.39 19.79 9.28
C SER A 337 5.04 20.25 8.74
N THR A 338 4.21 19.32 8.25
CA THR A 338 2.86 19.57 7.75
C THR A 338 1.81 18.83 8.55
N PHE A 339 2.13 18.40 9.78
CA PHE A 339 1.24 17.63 10.64
C PHE A 339 0.68 16.39 9.94
N TYR A 340 1.56 15.68 9.20
CA TYR A 340 1.23 14.49 8.42
C TYR A 340 0.14 14.72 7.37
N THR A 341 0.25 15.86 6.69
CA THR A 341 -0.58 16.19 5.53
C THR A 341 0.28 16.43 4.27
N PRO A 342 -0.29 16.31 3.06
CA PRO A 342 0.43 16.50 1.80
C PRO A 342 1.01 17.91 1.55
N GLY A 343 0.68 18.89 2.40
CA GLY A 343 1.18 20.26 2.32
C GLY A 343 0.94 20.96 0.97
N ASP A 344 1.83 21.91 0.66
CA ASP A 344 1.81 22.72 -0.56
C ASP A 344 2.06 21.91 -1.83
N THR A 345 2.58 20.69 -1.71
CA THR A 345 2.87 19.83 -2.86
C THR A 345 1.60 19.20 -3.43
N ALA A 346 0.58 18.95 -2.60
CA ALA A 346 -0.70 18.38 -3.04
C ALA A 346 -1.37 19.13 -4.21
N PRO A 347 -1.59 20.47 -4.15
CA PRO A 347 -2.18 21.20 -5.26
C PRO A 347 -1.32 21.17 -6.53
N LEU A 348 0.01 21.10 -6.39
CA LEU A 348 0.92 20.99 -7.54
C LEU A 348 0.77 19.64 -8.24
N ILE A 349 0.70 18.55 -7.47
CA ILE A 349 0.47 17.20 -8.00
C ILE A 349 -0.87 17.13 -8.72
N LYS A 350 -1.94 17.67 -8.12
CA LYS A 350 -3.26 17.74 -8.77
C LYS A 350 -3.22 18.47 -10.11
N THR A 351 -2.50 19.60 -10.16
CA THR A 351 -2.30 20.37 -11.40
C THR A 351 -1.59 19.52 -12.46
N VAL A 352 -0.50 18.84 -12.10
CA VAL A 352 0.24 17.97 -13.03
C VAL A 352 -0.61 16.80 -13.52
N LEU A 353 -1.32 16.11 -12.62
CA LEU A 353 -2.21 15.00 -13.02
C LEU A 353 -3.32 15.47 -13.98
N SER A 354 -3.85 16.69 -13.77
CA SER A 354 -4.85 17.26 -14.68
C SER A 354 -4.29 17.64 -16.05
N SER A 355 -3.03 18.06 -16.14
CA SER A 355 -2.41 18.50 -17.41
C SER A 355 -1.96 17.33 -18.28
N LEU A 356 -1.62 16.19 -17.69
CA LEU A 356 -1.11 15.03 -18.42
C LEU A 356 -2.17 14.31 -19.29
N SER A 357 -3.45 14.66 -19.19
CA SER A 357 -4.56 13.97 -19.90
C SER A 357 -4.66 12.47 -19.60
N ILE A 358 -4.08 12.03 -18.47
CA ILE A 358 -4.06 10.63 -18.03
C ILE A 358 -5.27 10.42 -17.13
N GLY A 359 -6.38 9.97 -17.73
CA GLY A 359 -7.73 10.00 -17.16
C GLY A 359 -8.00 9.17 -15.89
N ASN A 360 -7.02 8.49 -15.28
CA ASN A 360 -7.31 7.47 -14.25
C ASN A 360 -6.54 7.61 -12.91
N VAL A 361 -5.59 8.53 -12.76
CA VAL A 361 -4.84 8.65 -11.50
C VAL A 361 -5.57 9.58 -10.53
N SER A 362 -6.31 9.00 -9.58
CA SER A 362 -6.95 9.80 -8.52
C SER A 362 -5.90 10.35 -7.54
N PHE A 363 -6.14 11.52 -6.95
CA PHE A 363 -5.39 12.01 -5.79
C PHE A 363 -6.37 12.21 -4.63
N SER A 364 -6.42 11.24 -3.70
CA SER A 364 -7.38 11.24 -2.60
C SER A 364 -6.80 10.58 -1.36
N LYS A 365 -7.50 10.68 -0.21
CA LYS A 365 -7.10 9.98 1.02
C LYS A 365 -6.96 8.45 0.88
N LYS A 366 -7.50 7.84 -0.19
CA LYS A 366 -7.38 6.40 -0.42
C LYS A 366 -6.00 5.98 -0.92
N ASN A 367 -5.25 6.89 -1.53
CA ASN A 367 -3.95 6.61 -2.15
C ASN A 367 -2.90 7.68 -1.83
N VAL A 368 -3.10 8.39 -0.71
CA VAL A 368 -2.18 9.41 -0.21
C VAL A 368 -1.83 9.05 1.23
N PHE A 369 -0.56 8.80 1.47
CA PHE A 369 0.00 8.48 2.79
C PHE A 369 1.03 9.54 3.15
N CYS A 370 1.09 9.93 4.42
CA CYS A 370 2.01 10.93 4.93
C CYS A 370 2.73 10.31 6.13
N PHE A 371 4.05 10.28 6.07
CA PHE A 371 4.88 9.66 7.11
C PHE A 371 6.23 10.36 7.17
N ASP A 372 7.02 10.03 8.17
CA ASP A 372 8.43 10.38 8.19
C ASP A 372 9.28 9.22 8.73
N SER A 373 10.59 9.39 8.71
CA SER A 373 11.55 8.40 9.18
C SER A 373 12.48 9.01 10.22
N GLU A 374 12.02 10.04 10.92
CA GLU A 374 12.82 10.80 11.87
C GLU A 374 13.18 9.96 13.10
N SER A 375 12.30 9.05 13.53
CA SER A 375 12.63 8.11 14.61
C SER A 375 13.81 7.19 14.24
N PHE A 376 13.84 6.70 13.01
CA PHE A 376 14.97 5.92 12.50
C PHE A 376 16.25 6.78 12.42
N ARG A 377 16.14 8.02 11.93
CA ARG A 377 17.29 8.95 11.90
C ARG A 377 17.83 9.23 13.30
N TYR A 378 16.95 9.39 14.29
CA TYR A 378 17.29 9.56 15.69
C TYR A 378 18.07 8.34 16.24
N LEU A 379 17.57 7.12 15.99
CA LEU A 379 18.25 5.88 16.40
C LEU A 379 19.68 5.82 15.85
N VAL A 380 19.85 6.14 14.56
CA VAL A 380 21.16 6.13 13.89
C VAL A 380 22.07 7.27 14.37
N ALA A 381 21.52 8.46 14.60
CA ALA A 381 22.25 9.60 15.12
C ALA A 381 22.83 9.32 16.53
N ARG A 382 22.08 8.62 17.38
CA ARG A 382 22.57 8.19 18.70
C ARG A 382 23.73 7.23 18.63
N GLN A 383 23.76 6.33 17.64
CA GLN A 383 24.92 5.46 17.41
C GLN A 383 26.16 6.26 17.00
N ASN A 384 25.96 7.43 16.40
CA ASN A 384 27.01 8.40 16.08
C ASN A 384 27.32 9.36 17.25
N LYS A 385 26.90 9.01 18.48
CA LYS A 385 27.16 9.76 19.73
C LYS A 385 26.54 11.15 19.79
N ILE A 386 25.58 11.45 18.92
CA ILE A 386 24.80 12.68 18.99
C ILE A 386 23.82 12.55 20.15
N ARG A 387 23.72 13.61 20.95
CA ARG A 387 22.85 13.66 22.13
C ARG A 387 21.62 14.50 21.81
N PHE A 388 20.50 14.06 22.35
CA PHE A 388 19.22 14.74 22.27
C PHE A 388 18.68 14.90 23.68
N ASP A 389 18.00 16.01 23.94
CA ASP A 389 17.28 16.21 25.18
C ASP A 389 15.95 15.44 25.20
N ASN A 390 15.23 15.50 26.33
CA ASN A 390 13.98 14.76 26.50
C ASN A 390 12.87 15.27 25.58
N ASN A 391 12.81 16.58 25.31
CA ASN A 391 11.77 17.16 24.45
C ASN A 391 12.02 16.73 23.00
N GLU A 392 13.28 16.80 22.55
CA GLU A 392 13.68 16.31 21.23
C GLU A 392 13.36 14.82 21.07
N LYS A 393 13.66 14.00 22.10
CA LYS A 393 13.31 12.57 22.11
C LYS A 393 11.79 12.36 21.96
N GLU A 394 10.96 13.10 22.70
CA GLU A 394 9.50 12.99 22.61
C GLU A 394 9.01 13.28 21.18
N GLU A 395 9.60 14.24 20.47
CA GLU A 395 9.26 14.51 19.07
C GLU A 395 9.62 13.33 18.14
N TYR A 396 10.76 12.69 18.36
CA TYR A 396 11.11 11.46 17.64
C TYR A 396 10.16 10.32 18.00
N GLU A 397 9.77 10.15 19.26
CA GLU A 397 8.81 9.11 19.65
C GLU A 397 7.43 9.29 18.99
N MET A 398 6.98 10.54 18.78
CA MET A 398 5.74 10.82 18.04
C MET A 398 5.81 10.33 16.59
N SER A 399 6.96 10.42 15.94
CA SER A 399 7.17 9.89 14.59
C SER A 399 7.07 8.36 14.55
N TRP A 400 7.49 7.66 15.60
CA TRP A 400 7.41 6.20 15.67
C TRP A 400 5.96 5.70 15.73
N LYS A 401 5.08 6.50 16.36
CA LYS A 401 3.67 6.15 16.58
C LYS A 401 2.73 6.52 15.42
N THR A 402 3.20 7.34 14.48
CA THR A 402 2.40 7.88 13.36
C THR A 402 2.58 7.04 12.11
#